data_AF-R5JD90-F1
#
_entry.id   AF-R5JD90-F1
#
_cell.length_a   1.000
_cell.length_b   1.000
_cell.length_c   1.000
_cell.angle_alpha   90.00
_cell.angle_beta   90.00
_cell.angle_gamma   90.00
#
_symmetry.space_group_name_H-M   'P 1'
#
loop_
_entity.id
_entity.type
_entity.pdbx_description
1 polymer ?
#
loop_
_entity_poly.entity_id
_entity_poly.type
_entity_poly.pdbx_seq_one_letter_code
_entity_poly.pdbx_strand_id
1 'polypeptide(L)'
;MNRNKNGFTLVELLAVIVIIAIIALITTPIVLNVVQSSRENAFKDTAHGLVLAAGTYQAEQQALNRDTTLTINYATSSDSEKNLLKTKGTLPDAGELSIDEKGKVTLALWSNDARVCVVKKADAKEVTINENINDAASCTIANIDK
;
A
#
# COMPACT_ATOMS: atom_id res chain seq x y z
N MET A 1 31.69 2.85 -54.95
CA MET A 1 31.10 2.33 -53.70
C MET A 1 29.58 2.36 -53.84
N ASN A 2 28.95 1.26 -54.27
CA ASN A 2 27.49 1.20 -54.42
C ASN A 2 26.85 0.97 -53.04
N ARG A 3 26.08 1.95 -52.56
CA ARG A 3 25.26 1.81 -51.35
C ARG A 3 23.93 1.17 -51.76
N ASN A 4 23.74 -0.12 -51.48
CA ASN A 4 22.43 -0.75 -51.55
C ASN A 4 21.49 -0.01 -50.57
N LYS A 5 20.51 0.70 -51.12
CA LYS A 5 19.41 1.30 -50.36
C LYS A 5 18.22 0.36 -50.41
N ASN A 6 18.24 -0.70 -49.62
CA ASN A 6 17.07 -1.53 -49.37
C ASN A 6 16.25 -0.81 -48.28
N GLY A 7 15.26 -0.03 -48.70
CA GLY A 7 14.32 0.62 -47.78
C GLY A 7 13.19 -0.34 -47.40
N PHE A 8 12.73 -0.24 -46.15
CA PHE A 8 11.48 -0.90 -45.72
C PHE A 8 10.30 -0.35 -46.51
N THR A 9 9.37 -1.23 -46.89
CA THR A 9 8.10 -0.83 -47.51
C THR A 9 7.11 -0.38 -46.45
N LEU A 10 6.19 0.51 -46.82
CA LEU A 10 5.13 0.96 -45.89
C LEU A 10 4.24 -0.19 -45.42
N VAL A 11 4.04 -1.21 -46.27
CA VAL A 11 3.22 -2.38 -45.95
C VAL A 11 3.87 -3.21 -44.84
N GLU A 12 5.19 -3.39 -44.87
CA GLU A 12 5.93 -4.11 -43.83
C GLU A 12 5.84 -3.38 -42.48
N LEU A 13 6.00 -2.05 -42.48
CA LEU A 13 5.85 -1.26 -41.25
C LEU A 13 4.42 -1.28 -40.71
N LEU A 14 3.43 -1.23 -41.60
CA LEU A 14 2.01 -1.28 -41.23
C LEU A 14 1.65 -2.63 -40.60
N ALA A 15 2.09 -3.74 -41.19
CA ALA A 15 1.85 -5.07 -40.64
C ALA A 15 2.42 -5.22 -39.22
N VAL A 16 3.62 -4.69 -38.97
CA VAL A 16 4.26 -4.74 -37.64
C VAL A 16 3.47 -3.93 -36.60
N ILE A 17 3.05 -2.71 -36.94
CA ILE A 17 2.30 -1.86 -36.00
C ILE A 17 0.94 -2.49 -35.68
N VAL A 18 0.26 -3.10 -36.65
CA VAL A 18 -1.01 -3.82 -36.43
C VAL A 18 -0.82 -4.98 -35.45
N ILE A 19 0.23 -5.78 -35.62
CA ILE A 19 0.51 -6.90 -34.70
C ILE A 19 0.83 -6.39 -33.30
N ILE A 20 1.67 -5.36 -33.15
CA ILE A 20 1.99 -4.75 -31.84
C ILE A 20 0.73 -4.20 -31.17
N ALA A 21 -0.17 -3.55 -31.93
CA ALA A 21 -1.41 -3.01 -31.39
C ALA A 21 -2.34 -4.11 -30.83
N ILE A 22 -2.47 -5.23 -31.53
CA ILE A 22 -3.28 -6.38 -31.06
C ILE A 22 -2.70 -6.98 -29.77
N ILE A 23 -1.37 -7.16 -29.73
CA ILE A 23 -0.70 -7.68 -28.52
C ILE A 23 -0.85 -6.68 -27.36
N ALA A 24 -0.66 -5.38 -27.61
CA ALA A 24 -0.82 -4.34 -26.60
C ALA A 24 -2.25 -4.30 -26.02
N LEU A 25 -3.27 -4.48 -26.86
CA LEU A 25 -4.67 -4.50 -26.45
C LEU A 25 -4.95 -5.61 -25.42
N ILE A 26 -4.46 -6.83 -25.67
CA ILE A 26 -4.69 -7.99 -24.79
C ILE A 26 -3.82 -7.90 -23.52
N THR A 27 -2.59 -7.40 -23.65
CA THR A 27 -1.63 -7.37 -22.54
C THR A 27 -1.89 -6.26 -21.52
N THR A 28 -2.44 -5.12 -21.95
CA THR A 28 -2.71 -3.96 -21.07
C THR A 28 -3.52 -4.32 -19.82
N PRO A 29 -4.71 -4.96 -19.88
CA PRO A 29 -5.47 -5.28 -18.66
C PRO A 29 -4.72 -6.23 -17.72
N ILE A 30 -3.93 -7.17 -18.24
CA ILE A 30 -3.13 -8.11 -17.44
C ILE A 30 -2.04 -7.35 -16.68
N VAL A 31 -1.31 -6.47 -17.37
CA VAL A 31 -0.26 -5.64 -16.75
C VAL A 31 -0.86 -4.73 -15.68
N LEU A 32 -2.03 -4.13 -15.93
CA LEU A 32 -2.72 -3.29 -14.95
C LEU A 32 -3.09 -4.09 -13.69
N ASN A 33 -3.57 -5.32 -13.84
CA ASN A 33 -3.89 -6.17 -12.70
C ASN A 33 -2.64 -6.55 -11.88
N VAL A 34 -1.54 -6.92 -12.55
CA VAL A 34 -0.27 -7.23 -11.87
C VAL A 34 0.29 -6.01 -11.13
N VAL A 35 0.19 -4.82 -11.73
CA VAL A 35 0.59 -3.57 -11.08
C VAL A 35 -0.28 -3.31 -9.87
N GLN A 36 -1.60 -3.49 -9.97
CA GLN A 36 -2.54 -3.31 -8.87
C GLN A 36 -2.22 -4.27 -7.70
N SER A 37 -2.06 -5.57 -7.96
CA SER A 37 -1.65 -6.53 -6.92
C SER A 37 -0.28 -6.20 -6.32
N SER A 38 0.64 -5.63 -7.10
CA SER A 38 1.95 -5.20 -6.61
C SER A 38 1.83 -4.01 -5.66
N ARG A 39 0.94 -3.05 -5.94
CA ARG A 39 0.62 -1.92 -5.04
C ARG A 39 -0.01 -2.39 -3.74
N GLU A 40 -0.97 -3.31 -3.83
CA GLU A 40 -1.63 -3.92 -2.65
C GLU A 40 -0.62 -4.63 -1.74
N ASN A 41 0.25 -5.46 -2.31
CA ASN A 41 1.29 -6.17 -1.55
C ASN A 41 2.31 -5.20 -0.93
N ALA A 42 2.78 -4.20 -1.68
CA ALA A 42 3.70 -3.20 -1.15
C ALA A 42 3.08 -2.39 0.00
N PHE A 43 1.79 -2.09 -0.08
CA PHE A 43 1.09 -1.40 1.00
C PHE A 43 0.85 -2.30 2.21
N LYS A 44 0.55 -3.58 1.98
CA LYS A 44 0.50 -4.60 3.05
C LYS A 44 1.84 -4.73 3.77
N ASP A 45 2.95 -4.73 3.04
CA ASP A 45 4.30 -4.74 3.61
C ASP A 45 4.58 -3.49 4.43
N THR A 46 4.09 -2.33 3.97
CA THR A 46 4.19 -1.08 4.75
C THR A 46 3.40 -1.17 6.05
N ALA A 47 2.19 -1.72 6.02
CA ALA A 47 1.39 -1.96 7.21
C ALA A 47 2.07 -2.94 8.18
N HIS A 48 2.70 -4.01 7.68
CA HIS A 48 3.54 -4.88 8.50
C HIS A 48 4.72 -4.13 9.12
N GLY A 49 5.38 -3.28 8.35
CA GLY A 49 6.44 -2.39 8.84
C GLY A 49 5.95 -1.46 9.96
N LEU A 50 4.72 -0.93 9.86
CA LEU A 50 4.10 -0.10 10.88
C LEU A 50 3.79 -0.88 12.15
N VAL A 51 3.32 -2.12 12.06
CA VAL A 51 3.13 -2.99 13.22
C VAL A 51 4.45 -3.24 13.95
N LEU A 52 5.53 -3.51 13.21
CA LEU A 52 6.85 -3.72 13.79
C LEU A 52 7.38 -2.44 14.45
N ALA A 53 7.28 -1.30 13.77
CA ALA A 53 7.70 -0.01 14.31
C ALA A 53 6.90 0.38 15.56
N ALA A 54 5.59 0.13 15.58
CA ALA A 54 4.73 0.31 16.75
C ALA A 54 5.19 -0.56 17.92
N GLY A 55 5.50 -1.84 17.67
CA GLY A 55 6.03 -2.73 18.69
C GLY A 55 7.39 -2.27 19.24
N THR A 56 8.29 -1.78 18.38
CA THR A 56 9.57 -1.21 18.81
C THR A 56 9.38 0.06 19.64
N TYR A 57 8.53 0.98 19.19
CA TYR A 57 8.18 2.20 19.93
C TYR A 57 7.66 1.86 21.33
N GLN A 58 6.75 0.91 21.42
CA GLN A 58 6.19 0.49 22.71
C GLN A 58 7.27 -0.06 23.65
N ALA A 59 8.16 -0.92 23.14
CA ALA A 59 9.24 -1.51 23.92
C ALA A 59 10.22 -0.43 24.43
N GLU A 60 10.54 0.58 23.61
CA GLU A 60 11.35 1.72 23.99
C GLU A 60 10.70 2.54 25.11
N GLN A 61 9.40 2.84 25.00
CA GLN A 61 8.69 3.60 26.02
C GLN A 61 8.53 2.84 27.33
N GLN A 62 8.32 1.52 27.26
CA GLN A 62 8.29 0.66 28.43
C GLN A 62 9.63 0.65 29.17
N ALA A 63 10.75 0.57 28.44
CA ALA A 63 12.09 0.63 29.04
C ALA A 63 12.36 1.97 29.75
N LEU A 64 11.70 3.05 29.32
CA LEU A 64 11.79 4.39 29.89
C LEU A 64 10.74 4.65 30.99
N ASN A 65 9.91 3.67 31.35
CA ASN A 65 8.77 3.83 32.27
C ASN A 65 7.82 4.98 31.86
N ARG A 66 7.56 5.11 30.56
CA ARG A 66 6.65 6.10 29.96
C ARG A 66 5.37 5.45 29.47
N ASP A 67 4.42 6.29 29.06
CA ASP A 67 3.21 5.85 28.38
C ASP A 67 3.57 5.06 27.11
N THR A 68 3.02 3.85 27.03
CA THR A 68 3.23 2.89 25.95
C THR A 68 2.13 2.96 24.89
N THR A 69 1.07 3.71 25.16
CA THR A 69 -0.04 3.91 24.24
C THR A 69 0.33 4.94 23.19
N LEU A 70 -0.21 4.75 21.99
CA LEU A 70 -0.04 5.66 20.87
C LEU A 70 -1.25 5.54 19.97
N THR A 71 -1.80 6.66 19.53
CA THR A 71 -2.84 6.70 18.50
C THR A 71 -2.43 7.70 17.43
N ILE A 72 -2.39 7.26 16.18
CA ILE A 72 -2.09 8.08 15.01
C ILE A 72 -3.28 8.01 14.07
N ASN A 73 -3.78 9.17 13.64
CA ASN A 73 -4.73 9.27 12.55
C ASN A 73 -4.00 9.84 11.32
N TYR A 74 -3.81 9.03 10.29
CA TYR A 74 -3.03 9.41 9.11
C TYR A 74 -3.70 10.51 8.27
N ALA A 75 -5.01 10.75 8.44
CA ALA A 75 -5.70 11.85 7.80
C ALA A 75 -5.50 13.19 8.53
N THR A 76 -5.40 13.19 9.86
CA THR A 76 -5.45 14.45 10.65
C THR A 76 -4.21 14.75 11.50
N SER A 77 -3.42 13.75 11.86
CA SER A 77 -2.21 13.94 12.67
C SER A 77 -1.16 14.77 11.93
N SER A 78 -0.26 15.41 12.67
CA SER A 78 0.90 16.12 12.14
C SER A 78 1.89 15.17 11.47
N ASP A 79 2.68 15.67 10.50
CA ASP A 79 3.79 14.92 9.91
C ASP A 79 4.80 14.44 10.96
N SER A 80 4.98 15.20 12.04
CA SER A 80 5.87 14.79 13.14
C SER A 80 5.34 13.56 13.86
N GLU A 81 4.02 13.46 14.07
CA GLU A 81 3.38 12.32 14.71
C GLU A 81 3.38 11.09 13.80
N LYS A 82 3.07 11.28 12.51
CA LYS A 82 3.10 10.20 11.52
C LYS A 82 4.50 9.58 11.39
N ASN A 83 5.55 10.40 11.54
CA ASN A 83 6.94 9.97 11.44
C ASN A 83 7.54 9.40 12.75
N LEU A 84 6.77 9.35 13.85
CA LEU A 84 7.21 8.65 15.07
C LEU A 84 7.46 7.17 14.79
N LEU A 85 6.62 6.55 13.96
CA LEU A 85 6.77 5.17 13.51
C LEU A 85 7.54 5.17 12.19
N LYS A 86 8.84 4.92 12.26
CA LYS A 86 9.70 4.82 11.07
C LYS A 86 9.42 3.52 10.33
N THR A 87 8.95 3.62 9.10
CA THR A 87 8.75 2.46 8.23
C THR A 87 9.38 2.68 6.86
N LYS A 88 9.67 1.56 6.20
CA LYS A 88 10.05 1.58 4.79
C LYS A 88 8.77 1.51 3.96
N GLY A 89 8.68 2.35 2.94
CA GLY A 89 7.52 2.39 2.04
C GLY A 89 6.80 3.73 2.07
N THR A 90 5.60 3.76 1.49
CA THR A 90 4.75 4.95 1.42
C THR A 90 3.82 4.97 2.62
N LEU A 91 3.85 6.04 3.40
CA LEU A 91 2.94 6.21 4.53
C LEU A 91 1.47 6.16 4.06
N PRO A 92 0.55 5.67 4.90
CA PRO A 92 -0.88 5.66 4.61
C PRO A 92 -1.40 7.08 4.30
N ASP A 93 -2.31 7.17 3.33
CA ASP A 93 -2.99 8.41 2.97
C ASP A 93 -4.06 8.79 4.01
N ALA A 94 -4.71 7.79 4.61
CA ALA A 94 -5.72 7.94 5.64
C ALA A 94 -5.76 6.69 6.54
N GLY A 95 -6.64 6.73 7.54
CA GLY A 95 -6.84 5.64 8.48
C GLY A 95 -6.14 5.87 9.83
N GLU A 96 -6.16 4.85 10.67
CA GLU A 96 -5.81 4.92 12.07
C GLU A 96 -4.92 3.75 12.50
N LEU A 97 -4.00 4.04 13.40
CA LEU A 97 -3.18 3.05 14.10
C LEU A 97 -3.25 3.35 15.59
N SER A 98 -3.47 2.32 16.40
CA SER A 98 -3.55 2.43 17.85
C SER A 98 -2.79 1.27 18.53
N ILE A 99 -2.04 1.62 19.58
CA ILE A 99 -1.35 0.68 20.47
C ILE A 99 -2.05 0.75 21.82
N ASP A 100 -2.57 -0.39 22.30
CA ASP A 100 -3.19 -0.49 23.61
C ASP A 100 -2.14 -0.62 24.74
N GLU A 101 -2.56 -0.45 26.00
CA GLU A 101 -1.70 -0.60 27.19
C GLU A 101 -1.07 -2.00 27.31
N LYS A 102 -1.66 -3.00 26.64
CA LYS A 102 -1.21 -4.40 26.62
C LYS A 102 -0.24 -4.68 25.46
N GLY A 103 0.06 -3.68 24.62
CA GLY A 103 0.95 -3.80 23.46
C GLY A 103 0.34 -4.42 22.23
N LYS A 104 -0.99 -4.55 22.17
CA LYS A 104 -1.68 -4.98 20.97
C LYS A 104 -1.83 -3.82 20.02
N VAL A 105 -1.25 -3.98 18.84
CA VAL A 105 -1.36 -3.03 17.74
C VAL A 105 -2.63 -3.33 16.94
N THR A 106 -3.52 -2.34 16.83
CA THR A 106 -4.70 -2.34 15.96
C THR A 106 -4.52 -1.26 14.90
N LEU A 107 -4.83 -1.58 13.65
CA LEU A 107 -4.75 -0.59 12.57
C LEU A 107 -5.83 -0.81 11.52
N ALA A 108 -6.17 0.27 10.84
CA ALA A 108 -6.94 0.33 9.61
C ALA A 108 -6.33 1.44 8.76
N LEU A 109 -5.62 1.09 7.69
CA LEU A 109 -4.80 2.01 6.91
C LEU A 109 -5.29 2.05 5.47
N TRP A 110 -5.45 3.24 4.92
CA TRP A 110 -5.91 3.45 3.56
C TRP A 110 -4.77 3.88 2.64
N SER A 111 -4.78 3.35 1.41
CA SER A 111 -3.93 3.83 0.32
C SER A 111 -4.79 4.30 -0.85
N ASN A 112 -4.58 5.54 -1.31
CA ASN A 112 -5.19 6.07 -2.52
C ASN A 112 -4.62 5.41 -3.79
N ASP A 113 -3.35 5.04 -3.75
CA ASP A 113 -2.65 4.43 -4.89
C ASP A 113 -3.08 2.98 -5.11
N ALA A 114 -3.18 2.19 -4.02
CA ALA A 114 -3.65 0.82 -4.07
C ALA A 114 -5.18 0.71 -3.95
N ARG A 115 -5.91 1.76 -3.55
CA ARG A 115 -7.37 1.77 -3.36
C ARG A 115 -7.89 0.66 -2.44
N VAL A 116 -7.12 0.30 -1.42
CA VAL A 116 -7.47 -0.74 -0.45
C VAL A 116 -7.34 -0.23 0.98
N CYS A 117 -8.19 -0.79 1.85
CA CYS A 117 -8.07 -0.65 3.30
C CYS A 117 -7.39 -1.89 3.87
N VAL A 118 -6.25 -1.68 4.53
CA VAL A 118 -5.45 -2.72 5.16
C VAL A 118 -5.67 -2.67 6.66
N VAL A 119 -6.18 -3.76 7.23
CA VAL A 119 -6.63 -3.83 8.62
C VAL A 119 -5.87 -4.89 9.41
N LYS A 120 -5.73 -4.67 10.72
CA LYS A 120 -5.28 -5.68 11.68
C LYS A 120 -6.02 -5.45 12.99
N LYS A 121 -6.70 -6.50 13.47
CA LYS A 121 -7.35 -6.52 14.79
C LYS A 121 -6.31 -6.69 15.90
N ALA A 122 -6.64 -6.26 17.12
CA ALA A 122 -5.77 -6.36 18.29
C ALA A 122 -5.20 -7.79 18.49
N ASP A 123 -6.06 -8.80 18.36
CA ASP A 123 -5.70 -10.21 18.56
C ASP A 123 -5.20 -10.92 17.30
N ALA A 124 -5.27 -10.27 16.14
CA ALA A 124 -4.81 -10.85 14.88
C ALA A 124 -3.28 -10.77 14.78
N LYS A 125 -2.66 -11.86 14.33
CA LYS A 125 -1.21 -11.91 14.08
C LYS A 125 -0.82 -11.26 12.75
N GLU A 126 -1.70 -11.38 11.76
CA GLU A 126 -1.46 -10.91 10.41
C GLU A 126 -2.32 -9.72 10.04
N VAL A 127 -1.81 -8.96 9.08
CA VAL A 127 -2.49 -7.84 8.45
C VAL A 127 -3.28 -8.39 7.25
N THR A 128 -4.52 -7.93 7.07
CA THR A 128 -5.43 -8.39 6.00
C THR A 128 -6.01 -7.21 5.24
N ILE A 129 -6.38 -7.40 3.98
CA ILE A 129 -7.14 -6.40 3.23
C ILE A 129 -8.63 -6.59 3.57
N ASN A 130 -9.33 -5.50 3.88
CA ASN A 130 -10.78 -5.52 4.02
C ASN A 130 -11.43 -5.10 2.69
N GLU A 131 -11.98 -6.09 1.99
CA GLU A 131 -12.64 -5.89 0.68
C GLU A 131 -13.99 -5.16 0.77
N ASN A 132 -14.58 -5.07 1.98
CA ASN A 132 -15.83 -4.34 2.19
C ASN A 132 -15.64 -2.81 2.26
N ILE A 133 -14.39 -2.36 2.41
CA ILE A 133 -14.04 -0.95 2.58
C ILE A 133 -13.35 -0.46 1.30
N ASN A 134 -14.05 0.40 0.56
CA ASN A 134 -13.63 0.89 -0.75
C ASN A 134 -13.42 2.40 -0.81
N ASP A 135 -13.45 3.08 0.34
CA ASP A 135 -13.18 4.51 0.45
C ASP A 135 -12.34 4.86 1.68
N ALA A 136 -11.66 6.00 1.60
CA ALA A 136 -10.75 6.47 2.64
C ALA A 136 -11.45 6.79 3.97
N ALA A 137 -12.72 7.26 3.92
CA ALA A 137 -13.44 7.70 5.10
C ALA A 137 -13.98 6.52 5.92
N SER A 138 -14.31 5.40 5.26
CA SER A 138 -14.77 4.18 5.91
C SER A 138 -13.62 3.33 6.47
N CYS A 139 -12.37 3.53 6.02
CA CYS A 139 -11.18 2.84 6.51
C CYS A 139 -10.74 3.33 7.89
N THR A 140 -11.45 2.88 8.93
CA THR A 140 -11.21 3.23 10.34
C THR A 140 -11.26 1.99 11.21
N ILE A 141 -10.70 2.07 12.43
CA ILE A 141 -10.70 0.93 13.36
C ILE A 141 -12.14 0.51 13.73
N ALA A 142 -13.08 1.46 13.77
CA ALA A 142 -14.49 1.22 14.10
C ALA A 142 -15.26 0.39 13.05
N ASN A 143 -14.76 0.30 11.82
CA ASN A 143 -15.41 -0.41 10.71
C ASN A 143 -14.71 -1.73 10.34
N ILE A 144 -13.69 -2.17 11.09
CA ILE A 144 -12.97 -3.43 10.77
C ILE A 144 -13.90 -4.66 10.82
N ASP A 145 -14.94 -4.63 11.67
CA ASP A 145 -15.87 -5.75 11.89
C ASP A 145 -17.23 -5.59 11.17
N LYS A 146 -17.43 -4.52 10.40
CA LYS A 146 -18.64 -4.30 9.60
C LYS A 146 -18.46 -4.78 8.17
#